data_AF-A0A4U2DVJ8-F1
#
_entry.id   AF-A0A4U2DVJ8-F1
#
_cell.length_a   1.000
_cell.length_b   1.000
_cell.length_c   1.000
_cell.angle_alpha   90.00
_cell.angle_beta   90.00
_cell.angle_gamma   90.00
#
_symmetry.space_group_name_H-M   'P 1'
#
loop_
_entity.id
_entity.type
_entity.pdbx_description
1 polymer ?
#
loop_
_entity_poly.entity_id
_entity_poly.type
_entity_poly.pdbx_seq_one_letter_code
_entity_poly.pdbx_strand_id
1 'polypeptide(L)'
;MSVQKTVTSVTLNDCVTIQAGYPFRGAIRAIPSGSVKAVQAKDISALGELVTDDLITTDLTGKRDADWLKQGDVLFSAKGSKHLASYVN
;
A
#
# COMPACT_ATOMS: atom_id res chain seq x y z
N MET A 1 -7.25 46.18 3.26
CA MET A 1 -6.66 45.31 4.30
C MET A 1 -6.62 43.90 3.74
N SER A 2 -5.42 43.36 3.47
CA SER A 2 -5.27 42.00 2.91
C SER A 2 -5.14 41.01 4.06
N VAL A 3 -6.07 40.07 4.16
CA VAL A 3 -6.03 39.00 5.16
C VAL A 3 -4.96 38.01 4.71
N GLN A 4 -3.83 37.97 5.40
CA GLN A 4 -2.83 36.92 5.21
C GLN A 4 -3.42 35.61 5.73
N LYS A 5 -3.67 34.67 4.82
CA LYS A 5 -4.07 33.30 5.17
C LYS A 5 -2.82 32.57 5.67
N THR A 6 -2.72 32.34 6.98
CA THR A 6 -1.66 31.49 7.52
C THR A 6 -1.94 30.04 7.12
N VAL A 7 -1.15 29.49 6.21
CA VAL A 7 -1.20 28.06 5.86
C VAL A 7 -0.25 27.34 6.79
N THR A 8 -0.78 26.65 7.79
CA THR A 8 0.03 25.77 8.65
C THR A 8 0.28 24.47 7.88
N SER A 9 1.53 24.19 7.52
CA SER A 9 1.91 22.91 6.93
C SER A 9 2.02 21.84 8.01
N VAL A 10 1.36 20.70 7.83
CA VAL A 10 1.53 19.50 8.65
C VAL A 10 2.13 18.39 7.78
N THR A 11 2.89 17.47 8.39
CA THR A 11 3.42 16.30 7.69
C THR A 11 2.42 15.15 7.74
N LEU A 12 2.54 14.17 6.84
CA LEU A 12 1.71 12.95 6.91
C LEU A 12 1.92 12.20 8.22
N ASN A 13 3.14 12.17 8.73
CA ASN A 13 3.47 11.48 9.99
C ASN A 13 2.77 12.10 11.21
N ASP A 14 2.34 13.37 11.12
CA ASP A 14 1.56 14.02 12.19
C ASP A 14 0.09 13.56 12.19
N CYS A 15 -0.40 13.01 11.08
CA CYS A 15 -1.81 12.70 10.87
C CYS A 15 -2.10 11.19 10.78
N VAL A 16 -1.11 10.38 10.37
CA VAL A 16 -1.29 8.94 10.10
C VAL A 16 -0.10 8.11 10.56
N THR A 17 -0.34 6.81 10.75
CA THR A 17 0.75 5.83 10.92
C THR A 17 1.31 5.46 9.55
N ILE A 18 2.62 5.63 9.36
CA ILE A 18 3.31 5.23 8.13
C ILE A 18 4.05 3.92 8.39
N GLN A 19 3.77 2.90 7.59
CA GLN A 19 4.42 1.60 7.68
C GLN A 19 4.77 1.04 6.30
N ALA A 20 5.83 0.24 6.25
CA ALA A 20 6.12 -0.58 5.07
C ALA A 20 5.26 -1.85 5.08
N GLY A 21 4.95 -2.39 3.90
CA GLY A 21 4.28 -3.68 3.79
C GLY A 21 5.17 -4.87 4.14
N TYR A 22 4.57 -6.06 4.16
CA TYR A 22 5.25 -7.29 4.54
C TYR A 22 6.46 -7.58 3.61
N PRO A 23 7.67 -7.77 4.15
CA PRO A 23 8.88 -7.91 3.35
C PRO A 23 9.04 -9.35 2.84
N PHE A 24 8.37 -9.69 1.73
CA PHE A 24 8.64 -10.93 1.02
C PHE A 24 10.11 -10.98 0.56
N ARG A 25 10.86 -12.00 0.98
CA ARG A 25 12.26 -12.20 0.59
C ARG A 25 12.33 -13.10 -0.64
N GLY A 26 12.49 -12.49 -1.80
CA GLY A 26 12.52 -13.17 -3.10
C GLY A 26 11.19 -13.06 -3.84
N ALA A 27 11.05 -13.88 -4.89
CA ALA A 27 9.83 -13.87 -5.70
C ALA A 27 8.64 -14.42 -4.90
N ILE A 28 7.51 -13.70 -4.94
CA ILE A 28 6.23 -14.17 -4.40
C ILE A 28 5.67 -15.20 -5.37
N ARG A 29 5.53 -16.46 -4.92
CA ARG A 29 5.00 -17.56 -5.72
C ARG A 29 3.52 -17.76 -5.43
N ALA A 30 2.75 -18.07 -6.46
CA ALA A 30 1.35 -18.43 -6.29
C ALA A 30 1.27 -19.80 -5.61
N ILE A 31 0.55 -19.86 -4.50
CA ILE A 31 0.22 -21.09 -3.77
C ILE A 31 -1.31 -21.07 -3.70
N PRO A 32 -2.01 -21.89 -4.51
CA PRO A 32 -3.48 -21.88 -4.55
C PRO A 32 -4.14 -22.17 -3.20
N SER A 33 -3.46 -22.96 -2.35
CA SER A 33 -3.87 -23.26 -0.98
C SER A 33 -3.31 -22.28 0.06
N GLY A 34 -2.72 -21.17 -0.39
CA GLY A 34 -2.08 -20.19 0.48
C GLY A 34 -3.09 -19.49 1.40
N SER A 35 -2.60 -19.07 2.55
CA SER A 35 -3.39 -18.47 3.62
C SER A 35 -3.66 -16.97 3.44
N VAL A 36 -2.96 -16.29 2.52
CA VAL A 36 -3.04 -14.84 2.35
C VAL A 36 -3.12 -14.43 0.87
N LYS A 37 -3.68 -13.24 0.63
CA LYS A 37 -3.57 -12.54 -0.65
C LYS A 37 -2.61 -11.36 -0.51
N ALA A 38 -1.64 -11.23 -1.41
CA ALA A 38 -0.64 -10.16 -1.35
C ALA A 38 -0.89 -9.10 -2.43
N VAL A 39 -0.92 -7.83 -2.04
CA VAL A 39 -0.95 -6.68 -2.95
C VAL A 39 0.49 -6.31 -3.35
N GLN A 40 0.68 -6.06 -4.64
CA GLN A 40 1.93 -5.64 -5.25
C GLN A 40 1.73 -4.36 -6.08
N ALA A 41 2.82 -3.69 -6.45
CA ALA A 41 2.75 -2.47 -7.26
C ALA A 41 2.06 -2.65 -8.63
N LYS A 42 2.02 -3.87 -9.18
CA LYS A 42 1.33 -4.18 -10.44
C LYS A 42 -0.21 -4.20 -10.29
N ASP A 43 -0.70 -4.34 -9.06
CA ASP A 43 -2.13 -4.43 -8.75
C ASP A 43 -2.76 -3.03 -8.58
N ILE A 44 -1.96 -1.96 -8.75
CA ILE A 44 -2.44 -0.58 -8.79
C ILE A 44 -2.50 -0.13 -10.25
N SER A 45 -3.68 0.27 -10.69
CA SER A 45 -3.93 0.75 -12.05
C SER A 45 -3.15 2.03 -12.35
N ALA A 46 -3.04 2.42 -13.62
CA ALA A 46 -2.41 3.68 -14.01
C ALA A 46 -3.13 4.92 -13.43
N LEU A 47 -4.40 4.76 -13.03
CA LEU A 47 -5.21 5.80 -12.40
C LEU A 47 -5.13 5.78 -10.87
N GLY A 48 -4.38 4.85 -10.28
CA GLY A 48 -4.24 4.71 -8.83
C GLY A 48 -5.31 3.84 -8.17
N GLU A 49 -6.10 3.10 -8.94
CA GLU A 49 -7.12 2.19 -8.39
C GLU A 49 -6.49 0.87 -7.97
N LEU A 50 -6.86 0.35 -6.79
CA LEU A 50 -6.43 -0.97 -6.34
C LEU A 50 -7.31 -2.05 -6.99
N VAL A 51 -6.71 -2.86 -7.85
CA VAL A 51 -7.38 -3.98 -8.52
C VAL A 51 -7.22 -5.23 -7.65
N THR A 52 -8.34 -5.76 -7.13
CA THR A 52 -8.33 -6.86 -6.14
C THR A 52 -8.79 -8.21 -6.68
N ASP A 53 -9.26 -8.26 -7.93
CA ASP A 53 -9.88 -9.45 -8.52
C ASP A 53 -8.92 -10.64 -8.62
N ASP A 54 -7.64 -10.40 -8.91
CA ASP A 54 -6.62 -11.43 -9.14
C ASP A 54 -5.36 -11.21 -8.29
N LEU A 55 -5.54 -10.88 -7.01
CA LEU A 55 -4.42 -10.82 -6.08
C LEU A 55 -3.77 -12.20 -5.93
N ILE A 56 -2.44 -12.23 -5.94
CA ILE A 56 -1.68 -13.47 -5.76
C ILE A 56 -2.00 -14.08 -4.41
N THR A 57 -2.44 -15.35 -4.42
CA THR A 57 -2.62 -16.14 -3.20
C THR A 57 -1.31 -16.84 -2.87
N THR A 58 -0.85 -16.75 -1.62
CA THR A 58 0.46 -17.23 -1.18
C THR A 58 0.49 -17.47 0.33
N ASP A 59 1.65 -17.85 0.87
CA ASP A 59 1.90 -17.92 2.30
C ASP A 59 2.99 -16.92 2.72
N LEU A 60 2.92 -16.49 3.98
CA LEU A 60 3.96 -15.67 4.58
C LEU A 60 5.22 -16.53 4.81
N THR A 61 6.35 -16.10 4.25
CA THR A 61 7.59 -16.88 4.26
C THR A 61 8.51 -16.64 5.47
N GLY A 62 8.02 -15.93 6.49
CA GLY A 62 8.81 -15.43 7.62
C GLY A 62 8.10 -15.57 8.96
N LYS A 63 8.77 -15.12 10.04
CA LYS A 63 8.28 -15.22 11.43
C LYS A 63 7.51 -13.98 11.92
N ARG A 64 7.46 -12.92 11.10
CA ARG A 64 6.74 -11.69 11.42
C ARG A 64 5.28 -11.87 10.99
N ASP A 65 4.36 -11.27 11.74
CA ASP A 65 2.97 -11.16 11.34
C ASP A 65 2.82 -10.34 10.03
N ALA A 66 1.68 -10.56 9.36
CA ALA A 66 1.34 -9.79 8.17
C ALA A 66 1.03 -8.33 8.52
N ASP A 67 1.46 -7.43 7.63
CA ASP A 67 1.05 -6.03 7.63
C ASP A 67 -0.27 -5.94 6.86
N TRP A 68 -1.37 -6.26 7.56
CA TRP A 68 -2.69 -6.32 6.96
C TRP A 68 -3.18 -4.94 6.53
N LEU A 69 -3.57 -4.83 5.26
CA LEU A 69 -4.28 -3.67 4.76
C LEU A 69 -5.69 -3.63 5.33
N LYS A 70 -6.12 -2.42 5.70
CA LYS A 70 -7.46 -2.12 6.18
C LYS A 70 -8.12 -1.13 5.24
N GLN A 71 -9.45 -1.17 5.20
CA GLN A 71 -10.23 -0.11 4.58
C GLN A 71 -9.83 1.24 5.19
N GLY A 72 -9.60 2.23 4.34
CA GLY A 72 -9.11 3.55 4.75
C GLY A 72 -7.60 3.74 4.59
N ASP A 73 -6.83 2.66 4.43
CA ASP A 73 -5.40 2.76 4.19
C ASP A 73 -5.11 3.40 2.82
N VAL A 74 -3.97 4.09 2.72
CA VAL A 74 -3.46 4.66 1.47
C VAL A 74 -2.12 4.02 1.13
N LEU A 75 -2.08 3.33 -0.01
CA LEU A 75 -0.87 2.70 -0.52
C LEU A 75 -0.09 3.70 -1.38
N PHE A 76 1.18 3.90 -1.05
CA PHE A 76 2.09 4.66 -1.89
C PHE A 76 2.96 3.71 -2.72
N SER A 77 2.87 3.85 -4.06
CA SER A 77 3.73 3.15 -4.99
C SER A 77 4.70 4.14 -5.63
N ALA A 78 5.98 3.99 -5.33
CA ALA A 78 7.08 4.81 -5.83
C ALA A 78 8.08 3.96 -6.63
N LYS A 79 7.60 3.23 -7.64
CA LYS A 79 8.44 2.37 -8.49
C LYS A 79 8.83 3.11 -9.78
N GLY A 80 10.09 3.52 -9.86
CA GLY A 80 10.60 4.27 -11.02
C GLY A 80 10.00 5.68 -11.06
N SER A 81 9.45 6.09 -12.20
CA SER A 81 8.79 7.40 -12.37
C SER A 81 7.33 7.43 -11.92
N LYS A 82 6.75 6.29 -11.51
CA LYS A 82 5.37 6.22 -11.03
C LYS A 82 5.34 6.54 -9.55
N HIS A 83 4.68 7.65 -9.21
CA HIS A 83 4.36 8.06 -7.85
C HIS A 83 2.84 8.12 -7.73
N LEU A 84 2.24 7.03 -7.27
CA LEU A 84 0.80 6.89 -7.16
C LEU A 84 0.41 6.67 -5.70
N ALA A 85 -0.77 7.17 -5.36
CA ALA A 85 -1.46 6.85 -4.12
C ALA A 85 -2.73 6.08 -4.48
N SER A 86 -3.03 5.01 -3.75
CA SER A 86 -4.22 4.19 -3.94
C SER A 86 -4.97 4.05 -2.62
N TYR A 87 -6.27 4.32 -2.64
CA TYR A 87 -7.15 4.16 -1.49
C TYR A 87 -7.64 2.71 -1.39
N VAL A 88 -7.54 2.11 -0.21
CA VAL A 88 -8.10 0.79 0.08
C VAL A 88 -9.56 0.98 0.49
N ASN A 89 -10.48 0.56 -0.37
CA ASN A 89 -11.93 0.64 -0.15
C ASN A 89 -12.50 -0.61 0.53
#